data_AF-G9C9N8-F1
#
_entry.id   AF-G9C9N8-F1
#
_cell.length_a   1.000
_cell.length_b   1.000
_cell.length_c   1.000
_cell.angle_alpha   90.00
_cell.angle_beta   90.00
_cell.angle_gamma   90.00
#
_symmetry.space_group_name_H-M   'P 1'
#
loop_
_entity.id
_entity.type
_entity.pdbx_description
1 polymer ?
#
loop_
_entity_poly.entity_id
_entity_poly.type
_entity_poly.pdbx_seq_one_letter_code
_entity_poly.pdbx_strand_id
1 'polypeptide(L)'
;MEGHAAKVLAAGATFTDDGKSVRGGSYIVEVSDLEEARQFVENDPFTRAGLRSFVTIQPWIKAVFAGKFNIPTDDSPLYANSVA
;
A
#
# COMPACT_ATOMS: atom_id res chain seq x y z
N MET A 1 14.71 3.13 2.14
CA MET A 1 13.74 2.45 1.25
C MET A 1 14.37 1.34 0.42
N GLU A 2 15.63 1.45 -0.03
CA GLU A 2 16.29 0.40 -0.86
C GLU A 2 16.24 -1.00 -0.23
N GLY A 3 16.45 -1.15 1.08
CA GLY A 3 16.39 -2.46 1.77
C GLY A 3 15.00 -3.12 1.82
N HIS A 4 13.92 -2.40 1.49
CA HIS A 4 12.54 -2.93 1.48
C HIS A 4 11.86 -2.81 0.12
N ALA A 5 12.59 -2.36 -0.92
CA ALA A 5 12.01 -2.16 -2.26
C ALA A 5 11.36 -3.43 -2.81
N ALA A 6 11.90 -4.61 -2.47
CA ALA A 6 11.34 -5.91 -2.87
C ALA A 6 9.91 -6.17 -2.35
N LYS A 7 9.49 -5.53 -1.25
CA LYS A 7 8.14 -5.66 -0.68
C LYS A 7 7.17 -4.63 -1.22
N VAL A 8 7.63 -3.64 -1.99
CA VAL A 8 6.80 -2.55 -2.48
C VAL A 8 6.26 -2.92 -3.86
N LEU A 9 4.95 -3.15 -3.96
CA LEU A 9 4.27 -3.42 -5.22
C LEU A 9 4.05 -2.14 -6.04
N ALA A 10 3.76 -1.04 -5.33
CA ALA A 10 3.63 0.29 -5.91
C ALA A 10 3.88 1.35 -4.84
N ALA A 11 4.50 2.47 -5.22
CA ALA A 11 4.64 3.64 -4.35
C ALA A 11 4.65 4.92 -5.18
N GLY A 12 4.13 6.00 -4.63
CA GLY A 12 4.13 7.30 -5.31
C GLY A 12 3.64 8.44 -4.43
N ALA A 13 3.94 9.66 -4.85
CA ALA A 13 3.39 10.86 -4.24
C ALA A 13 1.91 11.00 -4.59
N THR A 14 1.11 11.45 -3.63
CA THR A 14 -0.23 11.97 -3.88
C THR A 14 -0.14 13.49 -3.98
N PHE A 15 -0.95 14.09 -4.85
CA PHE A 15 -0.92 15.51 -5.12
C PHE A 15 -2.20 16.19 -4.63
N THR A 16 -2.13 17.51 -4.50
CA THR A 16 -3.30 18.38 -4.46
C THR A 16 -4.11 18.22 -5.75
N ASP A 17 -5.38 18.60 -5.69
CA ASP A 17 -6.33 18.35 -6.79
C ASP A 17 -5.94 19.13 -8.07
N ASP A 18 -5.16 20.20 -7.93
CA ASP A 18 -4.57 20.97 -9.04
C ASP A 18 -3.27 20.37 -9.60
N GLY A 19 -2.76 19.30 -9.00
CA GLY A 19 -1.53 18.60 -9.39
C GLY A 19 -0.23 19.36 -9.12
N LYS A 20 -0.27 20.52 -8.46
CA LYS A 20 0.91 21.40 -8.33
C LYS A 20 1.75 21.15 -7.08
N SER A 21 1.15 20.58 -6.04
CA SER A 21 1.82 20.36 -4.76
C SER A 21 1.64 18.92 -4.29
N VAL A 22 2.66 18.38 -3.63
CA VAL A 22 2.57 17.08 -2.98
C VAL A 22 1.69 17.20 -1.74
N ARG A 23 0.66 16.36 -1.65
CA ARG A 23 -0.20 16.21 -0.48
C ARG A 23 0.31 15.12 0.45
N GLY A 24 0.95 14.08 -0.08
CA GLY A 24 1.47 12.96 0.71
C GLY A 24 2.04 11.85 -0.17
N GLY A 25 1.93 10.61 0.29
CA GLY A 25 2.35 9.45 -0.48
C GLY A 25 1.46 8.23 -0.22
N SER A 26 1.37 7.35 -1.20
CA SER A 26 0.66 6.07 -1.13
C SER A 26 1.61 4.93 -1.44
N TYR A 27 1.42 3.81 -0.74
CA TYR A 27 2.22 2.60 -0.86
C TYR A 27 1.27 1.40 -0.88
N ILE A 28 1.52 0.48 -1.79
CA ILE A 28 0.99 -0.87 -1.77
C ILE A 28 2.17 -1.79 -1.50
N VAL A 29 2.12 -2.52 -0.39
CA VAL A 29 3.18 -3.43 0.04
C VAL A 29 2.67 -4.86 0.16
N GLU A 30 3.53 -5.82 -0.16
CA GLU A 30 3.29 -7.23 0.08
C GLU A 30 3.96 -7.62 1.41
N VAL A 31 3.12 -8.00 2.37
CA VAL A 31 3.50 -8.33 3.74
C VAL A 31 2.65 -9.49 4.25
N SER A 32 3.14 -10.18 5.25
CA SER A 32 2.51 -11.39 5.82
C SER A 32 1.30 -11.03 6.69
N ASP A 33 1.38 -9.91 7.39
CA ASP A 33 0.34 -9.44 8.31
C ASP A 33 0.37 -7.91 8.51
N LEU A 34 -0.58 -7.41 9.31
CA LEU A 34 -0.71 -5.98 9.60
C LEU A 34 0.44 -5.44 10.45
N GLU A 35 1.09 -6.27 11.26
CA GLU A 35 2.19 -5.85 12.12
C GLU A 35 3.45 -5.58 11.30
N GLU A 36 3.74 -6.43 10.32
CA GLU A 36 4.80 -6.19 9.34
C GLU A 36 4.56 -4.90 8.54
N ALA A 37 3.30 -4.57 8.22
CA ALA A 37 2.95 -3.29 7.60
C ALA A 37 3.25 -2.08 8.52
N ARG A 38 2.95 -2.20 9.82
CA ARG A 38 3.27 -1.14 10.80
C ARG A 38 4.77 -0.93 10.92
N GLN A 39 5.53 -2.02 11.06
CA GLN A 39 6.98 -1.97 11.12
C GLN A 39 7.57 -1.35 9.84
N PHE A 40 7.02 -1.65 8.66
CA PHE A 40 7.43 -1.01 7.42
C PHE A 40 7.27 0.51 7.50
N VAL A 41 6.14 1.00 8.01
CA VAL A 41 5.87 2.45 8.17
C VAL A 41 6.78 3.07 9.24
N GLU A 42 6.96 2.45 10.39
CA GLU A 42 7.79 2.96 11.50
C GLU A 42 9.28 3.03 11.12
N ASN A 43 9.71 2.14 10.22
CA ASN A 43 11.09 2.10 9.73
C ASN A 43 11.32 2.99 8.49
N ASP A 44 10.29 3.60 7.92
CA ASP A 44 10.41 4.57 6.83
C ASP A 44 11.17 5.83 7.29
N PRO A 45 12.25 6.25 6.61
CA PRO A 45 12.98 7.48 6.93
C PRO A 45 12.09 8.71 7.04
N PHE A 46 11.02 8.83 6.22
CA PHE A 46 10.13 9.98 6.30
C PHE A 46 9.24 9.95 7.55
N THR A 47 8.83 8.77 8.00
CA THR A 47 8.15 8.61 9.29
C THR A 47 9.08 8.97 10.44
N ARG A 48 10.30 8.43 10.46
CA ARG A 48 11.30 8.71 11.51
C ARG A 48 11.74 10.17 11.55
N ALA A 49 11.75 10.85 10.40
CA ALA A 49 12.03 12.26 10.29
C ALA A 49 10.84 13.16 10.70
N GLY A 50 9.69 12.59 11.06
CA GLY A 50 8.50 13.35 11.47
C GLY A 50 7.80 14.09 10.33
N LEU A 51 8.05 13.72 9.07
CA LEU A 51 7.46 14.40 7.91
C LEU A 51 6.00 14.00 7.65
N ARG A 52 5.53 12.91 8.25
CA ARG A 52 4.17 12.41 8.08
C ARG A 52 3.28 12.90 9.23
N SER A 53 2.26 13.69 8.90
CA SER A 53 1.28 14.13 9.90
C SER A 53 0.41 12.99 10.42
N PHE A 54 0.07 12.02 9.57
CA PHE A 54 -0.65 10.79 9.93
C PHE A 54 -0.37 9.69 8.90
N VAL A 55 -0.62 8.43 9.29
CA VAL A 55 -0.57 7.27 8.38
C VAL A 55 -1.79 6.40 8.61
N THR A 56 -2.45 6.00 7.52
CA THR A 56 -3.53 5.03 7.53
C THR A 56 -3.02 3.73 6.90
N ILE A 57 -3.24 2.60 7.57
CA ILE A 57 -2.88 1.27 7.06
C ILE A 57 -4.16 0.46 6.94
N GLN A 58 -4.42 -0.06 5.74
CA GLN A 58 -5.61 -0.86 5.45
C GLN A 58 -5.22 -2.11 4.68
N PRO A 59 -5.75 -3.30 5.03
CA PRO A 59 -5.67 -4.46 4.17
C PRO A 59 -6.29 -4.14 2.80
N TRP A 60 -5.64 -4.58 1.73
CA TRP A 60 -6.10 -4.36 0.37
C TRP A 60 -5.91 -5.63 -0.46
N ILE A 61 -6.89 -5.91 -1.32
CA ILE A 61 -6.87 -7.08 -2.19
C ILE A 61 -6.50 -6.69 -3.62
N LYS A 62 -5.68 -7.51 -4.26
CA LYS A 62 -5.31 -7.38 -5.68
C LYS A 62 -6.49 -7.81 -6.58
N ALA A 63 -7.62 -7.08 -6.61
CA ALA A 63 -8.75 -7.42 -7.49
C ALA A 63 -8.36 -7.34 -8.98
N VAL A 64 -7.65 -6.27 -9.35
CA VAL A 64 -6.96 -6.13 -10.64
C VAL A 64 -5.56 -5.63 -10.37
N PHE A 65 -4.55 -6.35 -10.86
CA PHE A 65 -3.15 -5.98 -10.67
C PHE A 65 -2.31 -6.36 -11.89
N ALA A 66 -1.38 -5.49 -12.29
CA ALA A 66 -0.54 -5.68 -13.48
C ALA A 66 -1.34 -6.07 -14.75
N GLY A 67 -2.51 -5.44 -14.95
CA GLY A 67 -3.39 -5.71 -16.09
C GLY A 67 -4.13 -7.04 -16.06
N LYS A 68 -4.08 -7.78 -14.94
CA LYS A 68 -4.77 -9.06 -14.76
C LYS A 68 -5.85 -8.95 -13.70
N PHE A 69 -7.04 -9.44 -14.03
CA PHE A 69 -8.14 -9.59 -13.07
C PHE A 69 -7.93 -10.87 -12.26
N ASN A 70 -7.96 -10.77 -10.93
CA ASN A 70 -7.97 -11.92 -10.05
C ASN A 70 -9.43 -12.29 -9.78
N ILE A 71 -9.88 -13.41 -10.36
CA ILE A 71 -11.25 -13.89 -10.19
C ILE A 71 -11.36 -14.59 -8.83
N PRO A 72 -12.38 -14.32 -8.02
CA PRO A 72 -12.75 -15.16 -6.88
C PRO A 72 -13.21 -16.54 -7.39
N THR A 73 -12.29 -17.50 -7.50
CA THR A 73 -12.58 -18.93 -7.64
C THR A 73 -12.63 -19.59 -6.25
N ASP A 74 -13.06 -20.85 -6.16
CA ASP A 74 -13.08 -21.58 -4.88
C ASP A 74 -11.69 -21.69 -4.22
N ASP A 75 -10.63 -21.61 -5.02
CA ASP A 75 -9.23 -21.58 -4.59
C ASP A 75 -8.67 -20.15 -4.40
N SER A 76 -9.49 -19.12 -4.57
CA SER A 76 -9.04 -17.73 -4.56
C SER A 76 -8.93 -17.19 -3.14
N PRO A 77 -7.87 -16.41 -2.84
CA PRO A 77 -7.77 -15.68 -1.57
C PRO A 77 -8.78 -14.52 -1.46
N LEU A 78 -9.53 -14.23 -2.53
CA LEU A 78 -10.61 -13.24 -2.52
C LEU A 78 -11.87 -13.84 -1.91
N TYR A 79 -12.28 -13.35 -0.75
CA TYR A 79 -13.54 -13.72 -0.11
C TYR A 79 -14.74 -13.35 -1.02
N ALA A 80 -15.84 -14.11 -0.94
CA ALA A 80 -17.05 -13.85 -1.73
C ALA A 80 -17.60 -12.42 -1.60
N ASN A 81 -17.35 -11.75 -0.46
CA ASN A 81 -17.77 -10.38 -0.19
C ASN A 81 -16.68 -9.31 -0.43
N SER A 82 -15.58 -9.65 -1.12
CA SER A 82 -14.44 -8.74 -1.31
C SER A 82 -14.57 -7.79 -2.49
N VAL A 83 -15.58 -7.99 -3.32
CA VAL A 83 -15.93 -7.13 -4.45
C VAL A 83 -17.22 -6.41 -4.09
N ALA A 84 -17.10 -5.11 -3.79
CA ALA A 84 -18.22 -4.20 -3.59
C ALA A 84 -18.76 -3.71 -4.92
#